data_AF-A0A2V9VQA0-F1
#
_entry.id   AF-A0A2V9VQA0-F1
#
_cell.length_a   1.000
_cell.length_b   1.000
_cell.length_c   1.000
_cell.angle_alpha   90.00
_cell.angle_beta   90.00
_cell.angle_gamma   90.00
#
_symmetry.space_group_name_H-M   'P 1'
#
loop_
_entity.id
_entity.type
_entity.pdbx_description
1 polymer ?
#
loop_
_entity_poly.entity_id
_entity_poly.type
_entity_poly.pdbx_seq_one_letter_code
_entity_poly.pdbx_strand_id
1 'polypeptide(L)'
;MVAEEYQLSEALARHLSGKFGMEARNVIAIAQEQNEYGSRLVEGMPAIQAEVVYCARREMAVTVEDVLASRLGLQYFDWKCAIGAVPAIAGILARELGWTELQKEDAIRTYVSKMERSIHLLRN
;
A
#
# COMPACT_ATOMS: atom_id res chain seq x y z
N MET A 1 9.21 22.03 9.24
CA MET A 1 9.33 20.55 9.03
C MET A 1 8.12 20.08 8.24
N VAL A 2 8.21 18.97 7.49
CA VAL A 2 7.09 18.41 6.69
C VAL A 2 5.79 18.20 7.50
N ALA A 3 5.88 18.01 8.83
CA ALA A 3 4.71 17.85 9.69
C ALA A 3 3.83 19.13 9.80
N GLU A 4 4.44 20.30 9.94
CA GLU A 4 3.74 21.58 10.17
C GLU A 4 3.07 22.12 8.89
N GLU A 5 3.69 21.88 7.74
CA GLU A 5 3.23 22.35 6.43
C GLU A 5 1.96 21.62 5.97
N TYR A 6 1.70 20.41 6.48
CA TYR A 6 0.63 19.52 5.99
C TYR A 6 -0.31 19.00 7.09
N GLN A 7 -0.27 19.56 8.31
CA GLN A 7 -1.09 19.14 9.46
C GLN A 7 -1.01 17.62 9.75
N LEU A 8 0.14 17.01 9.50
CA LEU A 8 0.33 15.58 9.69
C LEU A 8 0.71 15.27 11.13
N SER A 9 0.27 14.12 11.64
CA SER A 9 0.84 13.60 12.88
C SER A 9 2.35 13.39 12.71
N GLU A 10 3.12 13.69 13.76
CA GLU A 10 4.58 13.54 13.73
C GLU A 10 5.01 12.11 13.38
N ALA A 11 4.24 11.12 13.84
CA ALA A 11 4.45 9.70 13.52
C ALA A 11 4.31 9.42 12.02
N LEU A 12 3.28 9.96 11.36
CA LEU A 12 3.09 9.79 9.92
C LEU A 12 4.17 10.53 9.13
N ALA A 13 4.53 11.76 9.53
CA ALA A 13 5.60 12.51 8.91
C ALA A 13 6.95 11.77 8.98
N ARG A 14 7.27 11.16 10.14
CA ARG A 14 8.47 10.33 10.33
C ARG A 14 8.43 9.06 9.48
N HIS A 15 7.29 8.37 9.44
CA HIS A 15 7.09 7.18 8.59
C HIS A 15 7.33 7.51 7.11
N LEU A 16 6.64 8.52 6.57
CA LEU A 16 6.75 8.89 5.17
C LEU A 16 8.15 9.39 4.83
N SER A 17 8.75 10.22 5.68
CA SER A 17 10.12 10.71 5.48
C SER A 17 11.15 9.58 5.53
N GLY A 18 10.99 8.61 6.44
CA GLY A 18 11.88 7.45 6.55
C GLY A 18 11.76 6.48 5.36
N LYS A 19 10.57 6.34 4.80
CA LYS A 19 10.26 5.35 3.75
C LYS A 19 10.45 5.89 2.33
N PHE A 20 10.08 7.15 2.10
CA PHE A 20 10.09 7.81 0.78
C PHE A 20 11.15 8.90 0.64
N GLY A 21 11.80 9.33 1.72
CA GLY A 21 12.84 10.36 1.68
C GLY A 21 12.32 11.65 1.04
N MET A 22 12.96 12.10 -0.05
CA MET A 22 12.55 13.31 -0.77
C MET A 22 11.16 13.18 -1.42
N GLU A 23 10.74 11.96 -1.77
CA GLU A 23 9.45 11.70 -2.40
C GLU A 23 8.28 11.73 -1.40
N ALA A 24 8.55 11.85 -0.10
CA ALA A 24 7.51 11.92 0.92
C ALA A 24 6.50 13.04 0.65
N ARG A 25 6.94 14.17 0.09
CA ARG A 25 6.05 15.29 -0.29
C ARG A 25 5.03 14.89 -1.37
N ASN A 26 5.42 14.03 -2.30
CA ASN A 26 4.52 13.54 -3.35
C ASN A 26 3.45 12.61 -2.75
N VAL A 27 3.82 11.75 -1.81
CA VAL A 27 2.86 10.90 -1.09
C VAL A 27 1.89 11.75 -0.26
N ILE A 28 2.39 12.80 0.39
CA ILE A 28 1.56 13.72 1.18
C ILE A 28 0.58 14.49 0.30
N ALA A 29 1.04 15.00 -0.85
CA ALA A 29 0.16 15.65 -1.82
C ALA A 29 -0.98 14.72 -2.26
N ILE A 30 -0.66 13.44 -2.55
CA ILE A 30 -1.67 12.42 -2.87
C ILE A 30 -2.64 12.21 -1.69
N ALA A 31 -2.15 12.14 -0.44
CA ALA A 31 -2.99 11.97 0.74
C ALA A 31 -4.02 13.10 0.93
N GLN A 32 -3.75 14.28 0.37
CA GLN A 32 -4.64 15.43 0.42
C GLN A 32 -5.64 15.50 -0.74
N GLU A 33 -5.46 14.72 -1.80
CA GLU A 33 -6.39 14.68 -2.94
C GLU A 33 -7.77 14.17 -2.50
N GLN A 34 -7.80 13.18 -1.61
CA GLN A 34 -9.03 12.59 -1.09
C GLN A 34 -8.84 12.20 0.38
N ASN A 35 -9.85 12.47 1.21
CA ASN A 35 -9.78 12.18 2.65
C ASN A 35 -9.49 10.69 2.95
N GLU A 36 -9.97 9.78 2.10
CA GLU A 36 -9.67 8.35 2.21
C GLU A 36 -8.18 8.00 2.00
N TYR A 37 -7.45 8.76 1.18
CA TYR A 37 -6.04 8.47 0.88
C TYR A 37 -5.12 8.72 2.08
N GLY A 38 -5.51 9.61 2.99
CA GLY A 38 -4.85 9.81 4.27
C GLY A 38 -5.14 8.72 5.32
N SER A 39 -6.08 7.80 5.05
CA SER A 39 -6.44 6.74 5.99
C SER A 39 -5.42 5.60 5.96
N ARG A 40 -5.30 4.89 7.08
CA ARG A 40 -4.46 3.68 7.17
C ARG A 40 -4.91 2.65 6.14
N LEU A 41 -3.92 1.99 5.53
CA LEU A 41 -4.15 0.93 4.55
C LEU A 41 -4.74 -0.32 5.20
N VAL A 42 -4.22 -0.68 6.37
CA VAL A 42 -4.66 -1.81 7.19
C VAL A 42 -4.41 -1.48 8.66
N GLU A 43 -5.25 -2.01 9.55
CA GLU A 43 -5.05 -1.85 10.98
C GLU A 43 -3.71 -2.47 11.43
N GLY A 44 -3.08 -1.87 12.45
CA GLY A 44 -1.79 -2.32 12.98
C GLY A 44 -0.57 -1.85 12.17
N MET A 45 -0.76 -1.12 11.06
CA MET A 45 0.34 -0.63 10.23
C MET A 45 0.39 0.90 10.11
N PRO A 46 1.60 1.48 9.97
CA PRO A 46 1.76 2.91 9.73
C PRO A 46 1.42 3.31 8.28
N ALA A 47 1.33 2.34 7.36
CA ALA A 47 1.10 2.61 5.96
C ALA A 47 -0.29 3.22 5.71
N ILE A 48 -0.36 4.22 4.83
CA ILE A 48 -1.61 4.86 4.39
C ILE A 48 -1.94 4.53 2.93
N GLN A 49 -3.19 4.72 2.54
CA GLN A 49 -3.65 4.43 1.17
C GLN A 49 -2.92 5.25 0.09
N ALA A 50 -2.53 6.49 0.41
CA ALA A 50 -1.75 7.34 -0.51
C ALA A 50 -0.43 6.70 -0.97
N GLU A 51 0.17 5.82 -0.15
CA GLU A 51 1.38 5.10 -0.55
C GLU A 51 1.11 4.14 -1.71
N VAL A 52 -0.07 3.49 -1.73
CA VAL A 52 -0.47 2.58 -2.82
C VAL A 52 -0.70 3.37 -4.11
N VAL A 53 -1.41 4.50 -4.02
CA VAL A 53 -1.64 5.40 -5.15
C VAL A 53 -0.31 5.93 -5.70
N TYR A 54 0.62 6.30 -4.82
CA TYR A 54 1.97 6.70 -5.22
C TYR A 54 2.68 5.57 -5.98
N CYS A 55 2.66 4.34 -5.46
CA CYS A 55 3.27 3.20 -6.15
C CYS A 55 2.66 2.97 -7.54
N ALA A 56 1.33 3.07 -7.68
CA ALA A 56 0.65 2.91 -8.96
C ALA A 56 1.04 4.00 -9.97
N ARG A 57 0.98 5.27 -9.54
CA ARG A 57 1.19 6.43 -10.43
C ARG A 57 2.66 6.74 -10.74
N ARG A 58 3.58 6.44 -9.81
CA ARG A 58 4.98 6.89 -9.86
C ARG A 58 5.99 5.76 -9.90
N GLU A 59 5.66 4.59 -9.37
CA GLU A 59 6.57 3.43 -9.35
C GLU A 59 6.10 2.30 -10.30
N MET A 60 5.11 2.56 -11.15
CA MET A 60 4.57 1.62 -12.14
C MET A 60 4.09 0.29 -11.52
N ALA A 61 3.63 0.31 -10.27
CA ALA A 61 3.08 -0.87 -9.63
C ALA A 61 1.74 -1.22 -10.28
N VAL A 62 1.67 -2.38 -10.92
CA VAL A 62 0.47 -2.85 -11.63
C VAL A 62 -0.10 -4.14 -11.03
N THR A 63 0.49 -4.67 -9.97
CA THR A 63 -0.04 -5.81 -9.24
C THR A 63 -0.04 -5.56 -7.74
N VAL A 64 -0.86 -6.32 -7.01
CA VAL A 64 -0.84 -6.31 -5.54
C VAL A 64 0.55 -6.68 -5.01
N GLU A 65 1.24 -7.59 -5.69
CA GLU A 65 2.59 -8.01 -5.33
C GLU A 65 3.61 -6.88 -5.55
N ASP A 66 3.53 -6.14 -6.65
CA ASP A 66 4.41 -4.98 -6.88
C ASP A 66 4.28 -3.97 -5.75
N VAL A 67 3.06 -3.69 -5.28
CA VAL A 67 2.80 -2.76 -4.16
C VAL A 67 3.34 -3.31 -2.84
N LEU A 68 3.18 -4.60 -2.56
CA LEU A 68 3.64 -5.19 -1.29
C LEU A 68 5.16 -5.42 -1.27
N ALA A 69 5.76 -5.68 -2.44
CA ALA A 69 7.19 -5.80 -2.67
C ALA A 69 7.90 -4.46 -2.83
N SER A 70 7.17 -3.40 -3.20
CA SER A 70 7.70 -2.03 -3.22
C SER A 70 8.01 -1.57 -1.79
N ARG A 71 8.28 -0.28 -1.61
CA ARG A 71 8.74 0.28 -0.34
C ARG A 71 7.83 -0.01 0.85
N LEU A 72 6.59 -0.51 0.65
CA LEU A 72 5.76 -1.09 1.71
C LEU A 72 6.49 -2.16 2.53
N GLY A 73 7.34 -3.00 1.92
CA GLY A 73 8.15 -4.01 2.62
C GLY A 73 7.32 -5.05 3.39
N LEU A 74 6.05 -5.17 3.02
CA LEU A 74 5.01 -5.84 3.79
C LEU A 74 5.17 -7.36 3.77
N GLN A 75 5.67 -7.89 2.67
CA GLN A 75 5.88 -9.32 2.46
C GLN A 75 6.90 -9.98 3.39
N TYR A 76 7.73 -9.18 4.09
CA TYR A 76 8.82 -9.69 4.93
C TYR A 76 8.56 -9.65 6.43
N PHE A 77 7.53 -8.95 6.90
CA PHE A 77 7.32 -8.69 8.34
C PHE A 77 6.09 -9.37 8.93
N ASP A 78 4.94 -9.30 8.25
CA ASP A 78 3.71 -9.90 8.75
C ASP A 78 2.80 -10.30 7.59
N TRP A 79 2.78 -11.59 7.28
CA TRP A 79 1.96 -12.15 6.21
C TRP A 79 0.45 -12.01 6.49
N LYS A 80 0.01 -11.94 7.75
CA LYS A 80 -1.41 -11.72 8.09
C LYS A 80 -1.82 -10.28 7.78
N CYS A 81 -0.98 -9.30 8.15
CA CYS A 81 -1.20 -7.91 7.78
C CYS A 81 -1.14 -7.73 6.26
N ALA A 82 -0.20 -8.38 5.57
CA ALA A 82 -0.10 -8.34 4.11
C ALA A 82 -1.40 -8.84 3.46
N ILE A 83 -1.89 -10.03 3.86
CA ILE A 83 -3.17 -10.58 3.38
C ILE A 83 -4.34 -9.64 3.72
N GLY A 84 -4.38 -9.07 4.92
CA GLY A 84 -5.42 -8.12 5.33
C GLY A 84 -5.43 -6.83 4.51
N ALA A 85 -4.28 -6.40 3.98
CA ALA A 85 -4.17 -5.21 3.13
C ALA A 85 -4.58 -5.45 1.67
N VAL A 86 -4.61 -6.71 1.21
CA VAL A 86 -4.88 -7.07 -0.20
C VAL A 86 -6.17 -6.44 -0.76
N PRO A 87 -7.33 -6.50 -0.06
CA PRO A 87 -8.56 -5.93 -0.59
C PRO A 87 -8.47 -4.41 -0.82
N ALA A 88 -7.82 -3.68 0.10
CA ALA A 88 -7.64 -2.24 -0.02
C ALA A 88 -6.67 -1.89 -1.17
N ILE A 89 -5.55 -2.61 -1.28
CA ILE A 89 -4.58 -2.43 -2.37
C ILE A 89 -5.24 -2.70 -3.72
N ALA A 90 -5.94 -3.82 -3.87
CA ALA A 90 -6.61 -4.17 -5.12
C ALA A 90 -7.70 -3.16 -5.49
N GLY A 91 -8.44 -2.63 -4.51
CA GLY A 91 -9.43 -1.56 -4.74
C GLY A 91 -8.81 -0.27 -5.26
N ILE A 92 -7.67 0.15 -4.70
CA ILE A 92 -6.94 1.33 -5.14
C ILE A 92 -6.36 1.11 -6.54
N LEU A 93 -5.68 -0.02 -6.77
CA LEU A 93 -5.16 -0.37 -8.10
C LEU A 93 -6.26 -0.44 -9.15
N ALA A 94 -7.43 -0.99 -8.80
CA ALA A 94 -8.56 -1.05 -9.71
C ALA A 94 -9.02 0.34 -10.16
N ARG A 95 -9.05 1.31 -9.24
CA ARG A 95 -9.37 2.71 -9.57
C ARG A 95 -8.30 3.37 -10.41
N GLU A 96 -7.04 3.21 -10.04
CA GLU A 96 -5.91 3.89 -10.69
C GLU A 96 -5.60 3.30 -12.08
N LEU A 97 -5.88 2.02 -12.30
CA LEU A 97 -5.59 1.29 -13.55
C LEU A 97 -6.83 1.00 -14.40
N GLY A 98 -8.02 1.39 -13.93
CA GLY A 98 -9.29 1.16 -14.62
C GLY A 98 -9.69 -0.32 -14.71
N TRP A 99 -9.41 -1.11 -13.68
CA TRP A 99 -9.80 -2.52 -13.65
C TRP A 99 -11.30 -2.68 -13.45
N THR A 100 -11.82 -3.72 -14.09
CA THR A 100 -13.15 -4.26 -13.78
C THR A 100 -13.18 -4.93 -12.41
N GLU A 101 -14.38 -5.12 -11.86
CA GLU A 101 -14.56 -5.89 -10.63
C GLU A 101 -13.99 -7.31 -10.73
N LEU A 102 -14.12 -7.96 -11.89
CA LEU A 102 -13.54 -9.29 -12.14
C LEU A 102 -12.01 -9.29 -12.07
N GLN A 103 -11.35 -8.27 -12.62
CA GLN A 103 -9.90 -8.13 -12.56
C GLN A 103 -9.43 -7.85 -11.13
N LYS A 104 -10.17 -7.04 -10.37
CA LYS A 104 -9.89 -6.81 -8.94
C LYS A 104 -10.00 -8.10 -8.13
N GLU A 105 -11.09 -8.85 -8.30
CA GLU A 105 -11.30 -10.14 -7.63
C GLU A 105 -10.23 -11.18 -8.01
N ASP A 106 -9.85 -11.23 -9.30
CA ASP A 106 -8.77 -12.10 -9.77
C ASP A 106 -7.41 -11.73 -9.16
N ALA A 107 -7.09 -10.43 -9.06
CA ALA A 107 -5.87 -9.95 -8.43
C ALA A 107 -5.81 -10.33 -6.94
N ILE A 108 -6.92 -10.18 -6.21
CA ILE A 108 -7.04 -10.59 -4.80
C ILE A 108 -6.80 -12.10 -4.67
N ARG A 109 -7.55 -12.91 -5.43
CA ARG A 109 -7.44 -14.37 -5.39
C ARG A 109 -6.03 -14.84 -5.72
N THR A 110 -5.44 -14.30 -6.79
CA THR A 110 -4.11 -14.67 -7.26
C THR A 110 -3.06 -14.46 -6.18
N TYR A 111 -3.07 -13.29 -5.52
CA TYR A 111 -2.10 -12.99 -4.46
C TYR A 111 -2.30 -13.88 -3.24
N VAL A 112 -3.54 -14.04 -2.76
CA VAL A 112 -3.85 -14.89 -1.59
C VAL A 112 -3.41 -16.34 -1.83
N SER A 113 -3.76 -16.92 -2.98
CA SER A 113 -3.35 -18.30 -3.32
C SER A 113 -1.83 -18.45 -3.50
N LYS A 114 -1.12 -17.38 -3.86
CA LYS A 114 0.35 -17.41 -3.88
C LYS A 114 0.91 -17.43 -2.46
N MET A 115 0.40 -16.56 -1.58
CA MET A 115 0.83 -16.51 -0.18
C MET A 115 0.55 -17.80 0.58
N GLU A 116 -0.62 -18.43 0.40
CA GLU A 116 -0.96 -19.71 1.01
C GLU A 116 0.06 -20.81 0.64
N ARG A 117 0.45 -20.87 -0.64
CA ARG A 117 1.49 -21.80 -1.12
C ARG A 117 2.85 -21.50 -0.47
N SER A 118 3.25 -20.24 -0.41
CA SER A 118 4.51 -19.84 0.22
C SER A 118 4.54 -20.16 1.72
N ILE A 119 3.45 -19.90 2.45
CA ILE A 119 3.33 -20.22 3.88
C ILE A 119 3.41 -21.74 4.11
N HIS A 120 2.77 -22.54 3.24
CA HIS A 120 2.84 -24.00 3.33
C HIS A 120 4.29 -24.49 3.16
N LEU A 121 5.05 -23.93 2.21
CA LEU A 121 6.44 -24.29 1.97
C LEU A 121 7.38 -23.92 3.14
N LEU A 122 7.09 -22.84 3.87
CA LEU A 122 7.91 -22.40 5.01
C LEU A 122 7.64 -23.19 6.31
N ARG A 123 6.59 -24.02 6.33
CA ARG A 123 6.18 -24.81 7.50
C ARG A 123 6.57 -26.29 7.41
N ASN A 124 7.10 -26.73 6.28
CA ASN A 124 7.67 -28.07 6.05
C ASN A 124 9.19 -28.00 6.04
#